data_AF-A0A6S7LUG0-F1
#
_entry.id   AF-A0A6S7LUG0-F1
#
_cell.length_a   1.000
_cell.length_b   1.000
_cell.length_c   1.000
_cell.angle_alpha   90.00
_cell.angle_beta   90.00
_cell.angle_gamma   90.00
#
_symmetry.space_group_name_H-M   'P 1'
#
loop_
_entity.id
_entity.type
_entity.pdbx_description
1 polymer ?
#
loop_
_entity_poly.entity_id
_entity_poly.type
_entity_poly.pdbx_seq_one_letter_code
_entity_poly.pdbx_strand_id
1 'polypeptide(L)'
;MDIPSGLPPTLTPTRYEPPPPPPAATKTYTWREWRDWLVKDVPKDIRRKVTDAYRIFKNKVLSLYGKQPTVKSTLVSSAIEKNTAKWMIPGDEFKDPWVFLNSARSEVEKIVNDVEGAKKVYLVLTCELVKEDSKTKQKTYTTFHGRSNTHTITVNISGEYEKMREKVLESLAKFQKNGSGWRLHKVEKLEVSVT
;
A
#
# COMPACT_ATOMS: atom_id res chain seq x y z
N MET A 1 -21.76 6.10 70.16
CA MET A 1 -22.07 5.61 68.80
C MET A 1 -20.97 6.15 67.90
N ASP A 2 -19.91 5.37 67.74
CA ASP A 2 -18.72 5.75 66.98
C ASP A 2 -18.91 5.39 65.50
N ILE A 3 -18.76 6.37 64.63
CA ILE A 3 -18.77 6.19 63.18
C ILE A 3 -17.33 5.84 62.77
N PRO A 4 -17.05 4.69 62.15
CA PRO A 4 -15.69 4.35 61.74
C PRO A 4 -15.30 5.19 60.51
N SER A 5 -14.37 6.12 60.71
CA SER A 5 -13.67 6.85 59.66
C SER A 5 -12.66 5.93 58.96
N GLY A 6 -13.13 5.19 57.96
CA GLY A 6 -12.29 4.46 57.01
C GLY A 6 -12.60 4.91 55.59
N LEU A 7 -11.72 5.71 54.98
CA LEU A 7 -11.75 5.95 53.54
C LEU A 7 -11.52 4.61 52.81
N PRO A 8 -12.30 4.28 51.76
CA PRO A 8 -12.04 3.08 50.98
C PRO A 8 -10.67 3.20 50.28
N PRO A 9 -9.95 2.06 50.09
CA PRO A 9 -8.67 2.08 49.40
C PRO A 9 -8.84 2.58 47.97
N THR A 10 -8.08 3.62 47.63
CA THR A 10 -7.97 4.15 46.27
C THR A 10 -7.45 3.05 45.36
N LEU A 11 -8.29 2.54 44.45
CA LEU A 11 -7.84 1.71 43.34
C LEU A 11 -6.96 2.58 42.43
N THR A 12 -5.64 2.45 42.55
CA THR A 12 -4.72 2.97 41.55
C THR A 12 -5.05 2.32 40.21
N PRO A 13 -5.36 3.08 39.14
CA PRO A 13 -5.59 2.50 37.83
C PRO A 13 -4.30 1.79 37.41
N THR A 14 -4.36 0.47 37.28
CA THR A 14 -3.29 -0.31 36.68
C THR A 14 -3.06 0.28 35.30
N ARG A 15 -1.93 0.95 35.12
CA ARG A 15 -1.50 1.49 33.83
C ARG A 15 -1.55 0.33 32.85
N TYR A 16 -2.46 0.37 31.88
CA TYR A 16 -2.43 -0.55 30.76
C TYR A 16 -1.10 -0.28 30.04
N GLU A 17 -0.12 -1.14 30.29
CA GLU A 17 1.06 -1.19 29.46
C GLU A 17 0.64 -1.90 28.17
N PRO A 18 0.61 -1.19 27.02
CA PRO A 18 0.41 -1.87 25.76
C PRO A 18 1.50 -2.93 25.61
N PRO A 19 1.18 -4.10 25.04
CA PRO A 19 2.20 -5.11 24.79
C PRO A 19 3.36 -4.47 24.02
N PRO A 20 4.62 -4.84 24.34
CA PRO A 20 5.78 -4.29 23.67
C PRO A 20 5.59 -4.39 22.15
N PRO A 21 5.99 -3.35 21.40
CA PRO A 21 5.90 -3.39 19.94
C PRO A 21 6.62 -4.65 19.45
N PRO A 22 6.06 -5.38 18.47
CA PRO A 22 6.72 -6.57 17.95
C PRO A 22 8.15 -6.19 17.51
N PRO A 23 9.17 -7.00 17.86
CA PRO A 23 10.54 -6.74 17.47
C PRO A 23 10.62 -6.55 15.95
N ALA A 24 11.48 -5.63 15.50
CA ALA A 24 11.71 -5.35 14.08
C ALA A 24 11.84 -6.68 13.32
N ALA A 25 10.88 -6.95 12.43
CA ALA A 25 10.65 -8.29 11.90
C ALA A 25 11.76 -8.71 10.94
N THR A 26 12.79 -9.35 11.47
CA THR A 26 13.83 -10.05 10.69
C THR A 26 13.40 -11.48 10.30
N LYS A 27 12.23 -11.93 10.76
CA LYS A 27 11.69 -13.26 10.47
C LYS A 27 10.30 -13.13 9.83
N THR A 28 10.20 -13.55 8.57
CA THR A 28 8.93 -13.77 7.90
C THR A 28 8.32 -15.06 8.44
N TYR A 29 7.13 -14.94 9.04
CA TYR A 29 6.37 -16.10 9.50
C TYR A 29 5.43 -16.57 8.40
N THR A 30 5.42 -17.87 8.14
CA THR A 30 4.34 -18.48 7.38
C THR A 30 3.03 -18.34 8.15
N TRP A 31 1.91 -18.34 7.42
CA TRP A 31 0.57 -18.35 8.01
C TRP A 31 0.42 -19.42 9.11
N ARG A 32 1.03 -20.59 8.92
CA ARG A 32 0.98 -21.70 9.88
C ARG A 32 1.75 -21.39 11.17
N GLU A 33 2.97 -20.87 11.05
CA GLU A 33 3.79 -20.52 12.22
C GLU A 33 3.14 -19.40 13.04
N TRP A 34 2.50 -18.43 12.39
CA TRP A 34 1.78 -17.37 13.09
C TRP A 34 0.56 -17.90 13.85
N ARG A 35 -0.19 -18.85 13.27
CA ARG A 35 -1.29 -19.55 13.97
C ARG A 35 -0.77 -20.32 15.18
N ASP A 36 0.31 -21.07 15.01
CA ASP A 36 0.86 -21.96 16.05
C ASP A 36 1.41 -21.15 17.24
N TRP A 37 2.00 -19.98 16.96
CA TRP A 37 2.32 -18.98 17.96
C TRP A 37 1.07 -18.48 18.69
N LEU A 38 0.03 -18.08 17.96
CA LEU A 38 -1.20 -17.51 18.54
C LEU A 38 -1.92 -18.48 19.48
N VAL A 39 -1.93 -19.78 19.18
CA VAL A 39 -2.66 -20.79 19.98
C VAL A 39 -1.84 -21.37 21.14
N LYS A 40 -0.55 -21.03 21.25
CA LYS A 40 0.37 -21.60 22.24
C LYS A 40 -0.11 -21.37 23.67
N ASP A 41 -0.49 -20.13 23.97
CA ASP A 41 -0.86 -19.67 25.31
C ASP A 41 -2.39 -19.62 25.52
N VAL A 42 -3.16 -20.08 24.52
CA VAL A 42 -4.62 -20.08 24.56
C VAL A 42 -5.13 -21.30 25.34
N PRO A 43 -6.04 -21.13 26.32
CA PRO A 43 -6.70 -22.24 27.01
C PRO A 43 -7.40 -23.22 26.06
N LYS A 44 -7.29 -24.54 26.35
CA LYS A 44 -7.69 -25.61 25.42
C LYS A 44 -9.16 -25.53 24.99
N ASP A 45 -10.03 -25.07 25.88
CA ASP A 45 -11.46 -24.88 25.70
C ASP A 45 -11.83 -23.82 24.65
N ILE A 46 -10.95 -22.84 24.41
CA ILE A 46 -11.19 -21.78 23.40
C ILE A 46 -10.26 -21.87 22.17
N ARG A 47 -9.27 -22.77 22.15
CA ARG A 47 -8.35 -22.96 21.00
C ARG A 47 -9.06 -23.17 19.67
N ARG A 48 -10.18 -23.91 19.68
CA ARG A 48 -10.98 -24.15 18.47
C ARG A 48 -11.56 -22.85 17.92
N LYS A 49 -12.13 -22.00 18.78
CA LYS A 49 -12.67 -20.68 18.41
C LYS A 49 -11.59 -19.76 17.85
N VAL A 50 -10.40 -19.74 18.47
CA VAL A 50 -9.26 -18.94 17.99
C VAL A 50 -8.77 -19.43 16.63
N THR A 51 -8.71 -20.76 16.42
CA THR A 51 -8.33 -21.34 15.13
C THR A 51 -9.34 -21.01 14.02
N ASP A 52 -10.63 -21.03 14.34
CA ASP A 52 -11.69 -20.66 13.40
C ASP A 52 -11.64 -19.17 13.05
N ALA A 53 -11.47 -18.29 14.05
CA ALA A 53 -11.29 -16.85 13.82
C ALA A 53 -10.05 -16.55 12.97
N TYR A 54 -8.94 -17.23 13.24
CA TYR A 54 -7.73 -17.16 12.41
C TYR A 54 -8.00 -17.60 10.97
N ARG A 55 -8.73 -18.69 10.76
CA ARG A 55 -9.07 -19.19 9.41
C ARG A 55 -9.93 -18.18 8.66
N ILE A 56 -10.93 -17.60 9.32
CA ILE A 56 -11.77 -16.54 8.75
C ILE A 56 -10.93 -15.32 8.38
N PHE A 57 -10.04 -14.88 9.28
CA PHE A 57 -9.12 -13.77 9.04
C PHE A 57 -8.20 -14.03 7.85
N LYS A 58 -7.50 -15.18 7.84
CA LYS A 58 -6.64 -15.61 6.73
C LYS A 58 -7.41 -15.61 5.41
N ASN A 59 -8.61 -16.19 5.39
CA ASN A 59 -9.43 -16.25 4.18
C ASN A 59 -9.90 -14.86 3.74
N LYS A 60 -10.19 -13.95 4.67
CA LYS A 60 -10.54 -12.57 4.34
C LYS A 60 -9.35 -11.83 3.75
N VAL A 61 -8.17 -11.95 4.36
CA VAL A 61 -6.91 -11.40 3.81
C VAL A 61 -6.64 -11.99 2.42
N LEU A 62 -6.66 -13.32 2.28
CA LEU A 62 -6.50 -13.97 0.97
C LEU A 62 -7.59 -13.58 -0.02
N SER A 63 -8.81 -13.24 0.41
CA SER A 63 -9.85 -12.74 -0.50
C SER A 63 -9.59 -11.30 -0.96
N LEU A 64 -8.97 -10.47 -0.10
CA LEU A 64 -8.58 -9.09 -0.41
C LEU A 64 -7.35 -9.04 -1.33
N TYR A 65 -6.42 -10.00 -1.17
CA TYR A 65 -5.16 -10.03 -1.94
C TYR A 65 -5.13 -11.07 -3.07
N GLY A 66 -5.97 -12.11 -3.01
CA GLY A 66 -6.00 -13.21 -3.98
C GLY A 66 -6.93 -12.99 -5.18
N LYS A 67 -7.72 -11.91 -5.15
CA LYS A 67 -8.51 -11.41 -6.29
C LYS A 67 -8.25 -9.92 -6.46
N GLN A 68 -6.99 -9.53 -6.62
CA GLN A 68 -6.77 -8.18 -7.11
C GLN A 68 -7.43 -8.09 -8.50
N PRO A 69 -8.41 -7.20 -8.70
CA PRO A 69 -9.02 -7.04 -10.01
C PRO A 69 -7.88 -6.73 -10.97
N THR A 70 -7.79 -7.49 -12.06
CA THR A 70 -6.77 -7.30 -13.09
C THR A 70 -6.96 -5.88 -13.62
N VAL A 71 -6.07 -4.97 -13.23
CA VAL A 71 -6.14 -3.58 -13.70
C VAL A 71 -5.73 -3.63 -15.16
N LYS A 72 -6.66 -3.34 -16.07
CA LYS A 72 -6.40 -3.41 -17.50
C LYS A 72 -5.75 -2.12 -17.96
N SER A 73 -4.68 -2.24 -18.73
CA SER A 73 -4.08 -1.11 -19.42
C SER A 73 -4.79 -0.81 -20.75
N THR A 74 -4.71 0.43 -21.18
CA THR A 74 -5.12 0.87 -22.53
C THR A 74 -3.93 1.50 -23.23
N LEU A 75 -3.64 1.10 -24.47
CA LEU A 75 -2.62 1.75 -25.28
C LEU A 75 -3.09 3.18 -25.61
N VAL A 76 -2.32 4.18 -25.18
CA VAL A 76 -2.64 5.60 -25.40
C VAL A 76 -2.00 6.10 -26.68
N SER A 77 -0.79 5.65 -26.98
CA SER A 77 -0.06 6.04 -28.19
C SER A 77 1.06 5.07 -28.48
N SER A 78 1.32 4.80 -29.75
CA SER A 78 2.52 4.15 -30.24
C SER A 78 3.15 5.00 -31.34
N ALA A 79 4.46 5.20 -31.28
CA ALA A 79 5.24 5.89 -32.30
C ALA A 79 6.18 4.89 -32.98
N ILE A 80 5.84 4.50 -34.21
CA ILE A 80 6.55 3.49 -35.00
C ILE A 80 8.02 3.91 -35.21
N GLU A 81 8.28 5.18 -35.47
CA GLU A 81 9.63 5.70 -35.76
C GLU A 81 10.59 5.68 -34.56
N LYS A 82 10.08 5.64 -33.33
CA LYS A 82 10.88 5.69 -32.09
C LYS A 82 10.78 4.43 -31.23
N ASN A 83 10.10 3.39 -31.73
CA ASN A 83 9.69 2.21 -30.98
C ASN A 83 9.15 2.52 -29.58
N THR A 84 8.49 3.68 -29.43
CA THR A 84 8.02 4.17 -28.14
C THR A 84 6.52 3.94 -28.06
N ALA A 85 6.08 3.21 -27.07
CA ALA A 85 4.66 3.04 -26.81
C ALA A 85 4.33 3.44 -25.37
N LYS A 86 3.10 3.94 -25.18
CA LYS A 86 2.60 4.44 -23.92
C LYS A 86 1.27 3.78 -23.61
N TRP A 87 1.17 3.24 -22.41
CA TRP A 87 -0.04 2.63 -21.87
C TRP A 87 -0.51 3.43 -20.66
N MET A 88 -1.82 3.43 -20.46
CA MET A 88 -2.47 4.00 -19.28
C MET A 88 -3.18 2.90 -18.52
N ILE A 89 -2.89 2.83 -17.22
CA ILE A 89 -3.59 2.02 -16.26
C ILE A 89 -4.46 2.99 -15.44
N PRO A 90 -5.80 2.91 -15.53
CA PRO A 90 -6.67 3.84 -14.82
C PRO A 90 -6.52 3.66 -13.31
N GLY A 91 -6.51 4.77 -12.59
CA GLY A 91 -6.50 4.82 -11.14
C GLY A 91 -7.85 4.43 -10.55
N ASP A 92 -7.90 4.41 -9.22
CA ASP A 92 -9.09 4.08 -8.45
C ASP A 92 -9.23 5.14 -7.36
N GLU A 93 -10.44 5.68 -7.22
CA GLU A 93 -10.77 6.80 -6.34
C GLU A 93 -10.46 6.49 -4.85
N PHE A 94 -10.43 5.20 -4.49
CA PHE A 94 -10.28 4.77 -3.10
C PHE A 94 -9.02 3.96 -2.80
N LYS A 95 -8.09 3.82 -3.76
CA LYS A 95 -6.85 3.06 -3.53
C LYS A 95 -5.71 3.96 -3.10
N ASP A 96 -5.11 3.58 -1.98
CA ASP A 96 -3.80 4.05 -1.59
C ASP A 96 -2.77 3.80 -2.73
N PRO A 97 -1.81 4.70 -2.98
CA PRO A 97 -0.89 4.61 -4.11
C PRO A 97 0.01 3.38 -4.05
N TRP A 98 0.40 2.93 -2.85
CA TRP A 98 1.19 1.71 -2.69
C TRP A 98 0.35 0.49 -3.08
N VAL A 99 -0.91 0.44 -2.62
CA VAL A 99 -1.84 -0.64 -2.96
C VAL A 99 -2.11 -0.67 -4.47
N PHE A 100 -2.35 0.50 -5.07
CA PHE A 100 -2.58 0.64 -6.50
C PHE A 100 -1.38 0.16 -7.32
N LEU A 101 -0.18 0.65 -7.03
CA LEU A 101 1.02 0.25 -7.75
C LEU A 101 1.28 -1.26 -7.62
N ASN A 102 1.09 -1.85 -6.43
CA ASN A 102 1.20 -3.30 -6.29
C ASN A 102 0.21 -4.08 -7.16
N SER A 103 -1.01 -3.56 -7.32
CA SER A 103 -1.99 -4.17 -8.22
C SER A 103 -1.71 -3.97 -9.70
N ALA A 104 -1.01 -2.89 -10.06
CA ALA A 104 -0.60 -2.62 -11.43
C ALA A 104 0.61 -3.45 -11.86
N ARG A 105 1.39 -4.01 -10.93
CA ARG A 105 2.64 -4.73 -11.21
C ARG A 105 2.51 -5.73 -12.35
N SER A 106 1.57 -6.67 -12.24
CA SER A 106 1.41 -7.73 -13.25
C SER A 106 1.07 -7.18 -14.63
N GLU A 107 0.33 -6.08 -14.70
CA GLU A 107 -0.02 -5.45 -15.98
C GLU A 107 1.17 -4.69 -16.56
N VAL A 108 1.98 -4.03 -15.73
CA VAL A 108 3.23 -3.40 -16.18
C VAL A 108 4.23 -4.44 -16.69
N GLU A 109 4.39 -5.56 -15.98
CA GLU A 109 5.24 -6.65 -16.41
C GLU A 109 4.77 -7.22 -17.76
N LYS A 110 3.46 -7.38 -17.94
CA LYS A 110 2.86 -7.79 -19.21
C LYS A 110 3.14 -6.80 -20.34
N ILE A 111 2.87 -5.50 -20.13
CA ILE A 111 3.14 -4.44 -21.11
C ILE A 111 4.59 -4.49 -21.60
N VAL A 112 5.54 -4.65 -20.67
CA VAL A 112 6.96 -4.66 -21.00
C VAL A 112 7.35 -5.90 -21.81
N ASN A 113 6.79 -7.06 -21.47
CA ASN A 113 7.05 -8.31 -22.19
C ASN A 113 6.39 -8.35 -23.59
N ASP A 114 5.26 -7.67 -23.76
CA ASP A 114 4.53 -7.60 -25.04
C ASP A 114 5.24 -6.68 -26.07
N VAL A 115 6.18 -5.84 -25.62
CA VAL A 115 6.93 -4.92 -26.48
C VAL A 115 8.24 -5.53 -26.90
N GLU A 116 8.29 -5.97 -28.15
CA GLU A 116 9.50 -6.56 -28.72
C GLU A 116 10.67 -5.55 -28.69
N GLY A 117 11.79 -5.99 -28.12
CA GLY A 117 13.01 -5.18 -28.03
C GLY A 117 12.97 -4.03 -27.03
N ALA A 118 12.04 -4.04 -26.06
CA ALA A 118 11.98 -3.05 -24.98
C ALA A 118 13.34 -2.89 -24.25
N LYS A 119 13.90 -1.67 -24.28
CA LYS A 119 15.19 -1.33 -23.64
C LYS A 119 15.02 -0.45 -22.41
N LYS A 120 13.96 0.36 -22.36
CA LYS A 120 13.76 1.37 -21.31
C LYS A 120 12.30 1.41 -20.89
N VAL A 121 12.09 1.53 -19.59
CA VAL A 121 10.77 1.73 -18.99
C VAL A 121 10.80 2.95 -18.08
N TYR A 122 9.71 3.71 -18.10
CA TYR A 122 9.44 4.71 -17.08
C TYR A 122 7.95 4.72 -16.71
N LEU A 123 7.70 4.97 -15.43
CA LEU A 123 6.39 5.04 -14.81
C LEU A 123 6.08 6.49 -14.45
N VAL A 124 4.86 6.95 -14.74
CA VAL A 124 4.36 8.24 -14.26
C VAL A 124 3.05 8.00 -13.54
N LEU A 125 3.07 8.10 -12.22
CA LEU A 125 1.88 8.07 -11.39
C LEU A 125 1.28 9.47 -11.32
N THR A 126 -0.01 9.58 -11.63
CA THR A 126 -0.77 10.81 -11.46
C THR A 126 -1.75 10.65 -10.31
N CYS A 127 -1.70 11.57 -9.35
CA CYS A 127 -2.58 11.61 -8.20
C CYS A 127 -3.25 12.97 -8.10
N GLU A 128 -4.51 12.98 -7.66
CA GLU A 128 -5.18 14.18 -7.21
C GLU A 128 -4.96 14.31 -5.70
N LEU A 129 -4.54 15.49 -5.26
CA LEU A 129 -4.39 15.83 -3.85
C LEU A 129 -5.38 16.91 -3.46
N VAL A 130 -5.76 16.88 -2.19
CA VAL A 130 -6.65 17.84 -1.58
C VAL A 130 -5.97 18.50 -0.38
N LYS A 131 -6.11 19.81 -0.29
CA LYS A 131 -5.79 20.60 0.89
C LYS A 131 -7.08 21.20 1.42
N GLU A 132 -7.29 21.11 2.72
CA GLU A 132 -8.47 21.66 3.38
C GLU A 132 -8.03 22.80 4.30
N ASP A 133 -8.64 23.98 4.14
CA ASP A 133 -8.42 25.10 5.05
C ASP A 133 -9.09 24.80 6.40
N SER A 134 -8.32 24.87 7.48
CA SER A 134 -8.80 24.52 8.82
C SER A 134 -9.87 25.48 9.34
N LYS A 135 -9.86 26.74 8.89
CA LYS A 135 -10.77 27.82 9.32
C LYS A 135 -12.03 27.89 8.46
N THR A 136 -11.89 27.84 7.13
CA THR A 136 -13.02 28.02 6.20
C THR A 136 -13.65 26.70 5.76
N LYS A 137 -13.01 25.56 6.03
CA LYS A 137 -13.38 24.23 5.52
C LYS A 137 -13.41 24.12 3.99
N GLN A 138 -12.88 25.11 3.27
CA GLN A 138 -12.75 25.02 1.82
C GLN A 138 -11.69 24.00 1.42
N LYS A 139 -11.98 23.26 0.36
CA LYS A 139 -11.09 22.25 -0.24
C LYS A 139 -10.48 22.82 -1.52
N THR A 140 -9.16 22.80 -1.61
CA THR A 140 -8.40 23.07 -2.83
C THR A 140 -7.86 21.76 -3.35
N TYR A 141 -7.98 21.53 -4.65
CA TYR A 141 -7.47 20.34 -5.33
C TYR A 141 -6.25 20.69 -6.18
N THR A 142 -5.32 19.77 -6.31
CA THR A 142 -4.16 19.89 -7.20
C THR A 142 -3.78 18.53 -7.76
N THR A 143 -3.07 18.53 -8.88
CA THR A 143 -2.58 17.31 -9.52
C THR A 143 -1.09 17.16 -9.27
N PHE A 144 -0.68 15.98 -8.82
CA PHE A 144 0.71 15.58 -8.68
C PHE A 144 1.07 14.56 -9.74
N HIS A 145 2.27 14.74 -10.32
CA HIS A 145 2.86 13.79 -11.25
C HIS A 145 4.17 13.24 -10.66
N GLY A 146 4.11 12.01 -10.15
CA GLY A 146 5.26 11.27 -9.66
C GLY A 146 5.89 10.46 -10.79
N ARG A 147 7.05 10.88 -11.28
CA ARG A 147 7.78 10.18 -12.34
C ARG A 147 8.89 9.31 -11.74
N SER A 148 8.96 8.04 -12.14
CA SER A 148 10.14 7.21 -11.90
C SER A 148 11.30 7.69 -12.77
N ASN A 149 12.53 7.47 -12.33
CA ASN A 149 13.68 7.61 -13.24
C ASN A 149 13.52 6.64 -14.43
N THR A 150 14.19 6.94 -15.55
CA THR A 150 14.34 6.00 -16.66
C THR A 150 15.14 4.79 -16.18
N HIS A 151 14.57 3.58 -16.31
CA HIS A 151 15.28 2.35 -16.00
C HIS A 151 15.54 1.58 -17.29
N THR A 152 16.81 1.24 -17.52
CA THR A 152 17.20 0.35 -18.62
C THR A 152 16.82 -1.07 -18.23
N ILE A 153 16.06 -1.77 -19.08
CA ILE A 153 15.77 -3.18 -18.91
C ILE A 153 17.03 -3.96 -19.30
N THR A 154 17.92 -4.19 -18.34
CA THR A 154 19.09 -5.06 -18.52
C THR A 154 18.81 -6.50 -18.11
N VAL A 155 17.80 -6.75 -17.24
CA VAL A 155 17.31 -8.06 -16.77
C VAL A 155 15.81 -7.93 -16.38
N ASN A 156 15.11 -9.06 -16.22
CA ASN A 156 13.69 -9.21 -15.80
C ASN A 156 13.10 -7.99 -15.05
N ILE A 157 12.08 -7.38 -15.66
CA ILE A 157 11.37 -6.19 -15.20
C ILE A 157 10.85 -6.27 -13.75
N SER A 158 10.61 -7.48 -13.24
CA SER A 158 10.01 -7.69 -11.91
C SER A 158 10.86 -7.10 -10.76
N GLY A 159 12.19 -7.19 -10.86
CA GLY A 159 13.10 -6.60 -9.86
C GLY A 159 13.26 -5.08 -9.99
N GLU A 160 13.17 -4.57 -11.22
CA GLU A 160 13.26 -3.13 -11.50
C GLU A 160 11.96 -2.39 -11.17
N TYR A 161 10.82 -3.07 -11.27
CA TYR A 161 9.51 -2.53 -10.91
C TYR A 161 9.47 -2.05 -9.45
N GLU A 162 10.04 -2.83 -8.52
CA GLU A 162 10.09 -2.48 -7.11
C GLU A 162 10.80 -1.14 -6.87
N LYS A 163 11.97 -0.97 -7.51
CA LYS A 163 12.77 0.27 -7.43
C LYS A 163 12.04 1.46 -8.05
N MET A 164 11.36 1.24 -9.17
CA MET A 164 10.55 2.28 -9.82
C MET A 164 9.38 2.71 -8.93
N ARG A 165 8.69 1.75 -8.31
CA ARG A 165 7.60 1.98 -7.36
C ARG A 165 8.08 2.81 -6.17
N GLU A 166 9.18 2.40 -5.55
CA GLU A 166 9.76 3.11 -4.41
C GLU A 166 10.10 4.56 -4.74
N LYS A 167 10.73 4.82 -5.89
CA LYS A 167 11.05 6.19 -6.33
C LYS A 167 9.80 7.06 -6.53
N VAL A 168 8.75 6.50 -7.11
CA VAL A 168 7.47 7.21 -7.30
C VAL A 168 6.84 7.55 -5.95
N LEU A 169 6.80 6.59 -5.02
CA LEU A 169 6.26 6.79 -3.69
C LEU A 169 7.08 7.78 -2.86
N GLU A 170 8.41 7.74 -2.98
CA GLU A 170 9.30 8.71 -2.35
C GLU A 170 9.04 10.13 -2.86
N SER A 171 8.84 10.29 -4.18
CA SER A 171 8.49 11.58 -4.79
C SER A 171 7.16 12.11 -4.26
N LEU A 172 6.14 11.26 -4.15
CA LEU A 172 4.84 11.62 -3.58
C LEU A 172 4.99 12.03 -2.10
N ALA A 173 5.73 11.26 -1.32
CA ALA A 173 5.97 11.57 0.09
C ALA A 173 6.73 12.88 0.27
N LYS A 174 7.72 13.19 -0.59
CA LYS A 174 8.42 14.48 -0.61
C LYS A 174 7.47 15.63 -0.93
N PHE A 175 6.59 15.45 -1.92
CA PHE A 175 5.59 16.46 -2.27
C PHE A 175 4.64 16.75 -1.10
N GLN A 176 4.13 15.70 -0.44
CA GLN A 176 3.25 15.83 0.73
C GLN A 176 3.96 16.46 1.94
N LYS A 177 5.25 16.15 2.16
CA LYS A 177 6.03 16.74 3.27
C LYS A 177 6.41 18.20 3.02
N ASN A 178 6.71 18.56 1.77
CA ASN A 178 7.14 19.93 1.42
C ASN A 178 5.97 20.89 1.20
N GLY A 179 4.78 20.37 0.92
CA GLY A 179 3.56 21.15 0.76
C GLY A 179 2.68 21.08 2.00
N SER A 180 2.57 22.19 2.73
CA SER A 180 2.00 22.41 4.08
C SER A 180 0.54 21.97 4.35
N GLY A 181 0.13 20.77 3.95
CA GLY A 181 -1.20 20.21 4.21
C GLY A 181 -1.85 19.45 3.06
N TRP A 182 -1.13 19.12 1.99
CA TRP A 182 -1.68 18.31 0.90
C TRP A 182 -1.84 16.85 1.34
N ARG A 183 -3.06 16.35 1.27
CA ARG A 183 -3.39 14.94 1.50
C ARG A 183 -3.77 14.30 0.17
N LEU A 184 -3.44 13.03 0.00
CA LEU A 184 -3.91 12.29 -1.16
C LEU A 184 -5.45 12.30 -1.18
N HIS A 185 -6.03 12.64 -2.32
CA HIS A 185 -7.46 12.48 -2.55
C HIS A 185 -7.73 11.17 -3.29
N LYS A 186 -7.10 10.97 -4.44
CA LYS A 186 -7.20 9.73 -5.24
C LYS A 186 -6.00 9.52 -6.16
N VAL A 187 -5.83 8.29 -6.63
CA VAL A 187 -4.96 7.99 -7.77
C VAL A 187 -5.77 8.13 -9.05
N GLU A 188 -5.29 8.92 -10.00
CA GLU A 188 -6.00 9.13 -11.28
C GLU A 188 -5.59 8.11 -12.32
N LYS A 189 -4.29 7.88 -12.47
CA LYS A 189 -3.74 6.96 -13.48
C LYS A 189 -2.27 6.65 -13.23
N LEU A 190 -1.82 5.55 -13.83
CA LEU A 190 -0.41 5.24 -14.04
C LEU A 190 -0.15 5.16 -15.54
N GLU A 191 0.78 5.98 -16.01
CA GLU A 191 1.28 5.89 -17.38
C GLU A 191 2.56 5.04 -17.39
N VAL A 192 2.59 4.06 -18.28
CA VAL A 192 3.73 3.18 -18.52
C VAL A 192 4.25 3.53 -19.90
N SER A 193 5.52 3.87 -20.00
CA SER A 193 6.14 4.11 -21.29
C SER A 193 7.30 3.16 -21.49
N VAL A 194 7.31 2.52 -22.65
CA VAL A 194 8.32 1.54 -23.07
C VAL A 194 8.98 2.04 -24.34
N THR A 195 10.30 1.88 -24.45
CA THR A 195 11.12 2.28 -25.59
C THR A 195 12.24 1.28 -25.82
#